data_AF-A0ABD6AV09-F1
#
_entry.id   AF-A0ABD6AV09-F1
#
_cell.length_a   1.000
_cell.length_b   1.000
_cell.length_c   1.000
_cell.angle_alpha   90.00
_cell.angle_beta   90.00
_cell.angle_gamma   90.00
#
_symmetry.space_group_name_H-M   'P 1'
#
loop_
_entity.id
_entity.type
_entity.pdbx_description
1 polymer ?
#
loop_
_entity_poly.entity_id
_entity_poly.type
_entity_poly.pdbx_seq_one_letter_code
_entity_poly.pdbx_strand_id
1 'polypeptide(L)'
;MAAADEPSDTTDQRRSLSRLGRVLLGLGLALQASEDFRDMDDTVEYAESAGVPMPEVMAPFASGMMLVSGVCLAFWRLPRLATGAVVTFLTAVTFTMHDFWNADEDDRDGERMAFFGNLAMLGGALVFLREAFR
;
A
#
# COMPACT_ATOMS: atom_id res chain seq x y z
N MET A 1 -35.14 -10.72 -36.73
CA MET A 1 -33.70 -10.98 -36.56
C MET A 1 -33.23 -10.11 -35.41
N ALA A 2 -33.30 -10.65 -34.18
CA ALA A 2 -32.91 -9.93 -32.98
C ALA A 2 -31.38 -9.95 -32.88
N ALA A 3 -30.76 -8.76 -32.83
CA ALA A 3 -29.36 -8.62 -32.51
C ALA A 3 -29.18 -8.93 -31.01
N ALA A 4 -28.82 -10.18 -30.72
CA ALA A 4 -28.34 -10.59 -29.42
C ALA A 4 -26.80 -10.59 -29.46
N ASP A 5 -26.25 -9.41 -29.26
CA ASP A 5 -24.86 -9.11 -28.89
C ASP A 5 -25.05 -7.93 -27.93
N GLU A 6 -24.71 -7.96 -26.64
CA GLU A 6 -23.35 -7.73 -26.15
C GLU A 6 -23.19 -8.10 -24.64
N PRO A 7 -22.69 -9.29 -24.29
CA PRO A 7 -22.22 -9.59 -22.94
C PRO A 7 -20.70 -9.43 -22.73
N SER A 8 -19.93 -9.16 -23.80
CA SER A 8 -18.45 -9.12 -23.79
C SER A 8 -17.85 -7.82 -23.23
N ASP A 9 -18.41 -6.66 -23.58
CA ASP A 9 -17.79 -5.34 -23.33
C ASP A 9 -17.62 -5.04 -21.82
N THR A 10 -18.65 -5.32 -21.01
CA THR A 10 -18.61 -5.04 -19.56
C THR A 10 -17.61 -5.91 -18.78
N THR A 11 -17.30 -7.12 -19.28
CA THR A 11 -16.40 -8.05 -18.59
C THR A 11 -14.95 -7.71 -18.90
N ASP A 12 -14.66 -7.37 -20.15
CA ASP A 12 -13.32 -6.95 -20.57
C ASP A 12 -12.96 -5.57 -20.02
N GLN A 13 -13.92 -4.64 -19.97
CA GLN A 13 -13.71 -3.34 -19.34
C GLN A 13 -13.40 -3.47 -17.84
N ARG A 14 -14.14 -4.32 -17.10
CA ARG A 14 -13.84 -4.61 -15.68
C ARG A 14 -12.46 -5.22 -15.49
N ARG A 15 -12.06 -6.17 -16.35
CA ARG A 15 -10.71 -6.76 -16.32
C ARG A 15 -9.63 -5.75 -16.66
N SER A 16 -9.91 -4.79 -17.55
CA SER A 16 -8.97 -3.73 -17.91
C SER A 16 -8.77 -2.75 -16.74
N LEU A 17 -9.86 -2.30 -16.11
CA LEU A 17 -9.83 -1.42 -14.95
C LEU A 17 -9.13 -2.05 -13.74
N SER A 18 -9.41 -3.33 -13.46
CA SER A 18 -8.71 -4.07 -12.39
C SER A 18 -7.21 -4.19 -12.65
N ARG A 19 -6.82 -4.48 -13.91
CA ARG A 19 -5.41 -4.53 -14.33
C ARG A 19 -4.71 -3.18 -14.22
N LEU A 20 -5.39 -2.09 -14.54
CA LEU A 20 -4.83 -0.75 -14.40
C LEU A 20 -4.68 -0.40 -12.91
N GLY A 21 -5.72 -0.63 -12.11
CA GLY A 21 -5.70 -0.32 -10.68
C GLY A 21 -4.61 -1.07 -9.91
N ARG A 22 -4.41 -2.37 -10.18
CA ARG A 22 -3.33 -3.14 -9.52
C ARG A 22 -1.94 -2.62 -9.90
N VAL A 23 -1.75 -2.18 -11.14
CA VAL A 23 -0.48 -1.66 -11.63
C VAL A 23 -0.21 -0.31 -10.97
N LEU A 24 -1.19 0.59 -10.96
CA LEU A 24 -1.06 1.91 -10.32
C LEU A 24 -0.80 1.79 -8.82
N LEU A 25 -1.61 0.99 -8.11
CA LEU A 25 -1.43 0.80 -6.67
C LEU A 25 -0.09 0.12 -6.36
N GLY A 26 0.22 -0.98 -7.05
CA GLY A 26 1.46 -1.72 -6.84
C GLY A 26 2.71 -0.90 -7.16
N LEU A 27 2.70 -0.13 -8.25
CA LEU A 27 3.82 0.76 -8.59
C LEU A 27 3.92 1.92 -7.61
N GLY A 28 2.81 2.55 -7.21
CA GLY A 28 2.83 3.63 -6.21
C GLY A 28 3.47 3.17 -4.89
N LEU A 29 3.04 2.01 -4.39
CA LEU A 29 3.62 1.38 -3.19
C LEU A 29 5.11 1.08 -3.36
N ALA A 30 5.49 0.52 -4.51
CA ALA A 30 6.88 0.16 -4.78
C ALA A 30 7.79 1.39 -4.92
N LEU A 31 7.31 2.46 -5.54
CA LEU A 31 8.06 3.70 -5.69
C LEU A 31 8.25 4.38 -4.33
N GLN A 32 7.19 4.50 -3.54
CA GLN A 32 7.27 5.06 -2.19
C GLN A 32 8.22 4.26 -1.31
N ALA A 33 8.07 2.94 -1.25
CA ALA A 33 8.98 2.08 -0.49
C ALA A 33 10.43 2.15 -0.99
N SER A 34 10.64 2.46 -2.26
CA SER A 34 11.98 2.65 -2.83
C SER A 34 12.59 4.00 -2.44
N GLU A 35 11.79 5.01 -2.11
CA GLU A 35 12.26 6.28 -1.53
C GLU A 35 12.67 6.03 -0.08
N ASP A 36 11.81 5.41 0.73
CA ASP A 36 12.13 4.99 2.11
C ASP A 36 13.42 4.15 2.19
N PHE A 37 13.65 3.30 1.18
CA PHE A 37 14.86 2.48 1.14
C PHE A 37 16.13 3.26 0.78
N ARG A 38 16.01 4.37 0.05
CA ARG A 38 17.14 5.24 -0.32
C ARG A 38 17.53 6.17 0.82
N ASP A 39 16.53 6.64 1.57
CA ASP A 39 16.69 7.53 2.72
C ASP A 39 16.48 6.73 4.02
N MET A 40 17.29 5.66 4.18
CA MET A 40 17.13 4.69 5.27
C MET A 40 17.43 5.30 6.65
N ASP A 41 18.41 6.20 6.74
CA ASP A 41 18.78 6.84 8.01
C ASP A 41 17.59 7.63 8.57
N ASP A 42 16.93 8.43 7.72
CA ASP A 42 15.72 9.19 8.06
C ASP A 42 14.56 8.26 8.43
N THR A 43 14.40 7.14 7.70
CA THR A 43 13.36 6.15 7.97
C THR A 43 13.56 5.46 9.32
N VAL A 44 14.81 5.15 9.69
CA VAL A 44 15.16 4.55 10.98
C VAL A 44 14.94 5.55 12.11
N GLU A 45 15.36 6.81 11.95
CA GLU A 45 15.15 7.88 12.93
C GLU A 45 13.65 8.10 13.18
N TYR A 46 12.85 8.15 12.11
CA TYR A 46 11.40 8.24 12.22
C TYR A 46 10.76 7.01 12.88
N ALA A 47 11.30 5.81 12.61
CA ALA A 47 10.86 4.59 13.30
C ALA A 47 11.19 4.58 14.79
N GLU A 48 12.33 5.14 15.16
CA GLU A 48 12.72 5.31 16.55
C GLU A 48 11.82 6.32 17.27
N SER A 49 11.52 7.46 16.65
CA SER A 49 10.63 8.48 17.24
C SER A 49 9.21 7.97 17.46
N ALA A 50 8.72 7.10 16.57
CA ALA A 50 7.43 6.42 16.71
C ALA A 50 7.43 5.23 17.69
N GLY A 51 8.56 4.91 18.31
CA GLY A 51 8.68 3.84 19.32
C GLY A 51 8.68 2.42 18.76
N VAL A 52 9.06 2.23 17.49
CA VAL A 52 9.16 0.89 16.87
C VAL A 52 10.31 0.10 17.52
N PRO A 53 10.09 -1.16 17.95
CA PRO A 53 11.17 -1.97 18.50
C PRO A 53 12.20 -2.34 17.42
N MET A 54 13.49 -2.16 17.72
CA MET A 54 14.61 -2.48 16.80
C MET A 54 14.48 -1.77 15.44
N PRO A 55 14.44 -0.42 15.41
CA PRO A 55 14.16 0.34 14.20
C PRO A 55 15.16 0.08 13.07
N GLU A 56 16.45 -0.11 13.40
CA GLU A 56 17.52 -0.47 12.44
C GLU A 56 17.26 -1.76 11.66
N VAL A 57 16.42 -2.66 12.17
CA VAL A 57 16.06 -3.92 11.50
C VAL A 57 14.66 -3.84 10.91
N MET A 58 13.71 -3.26 11.64
CA MET A 58 12.31 -3.18 11.23
C MET A 58 12.11 -2.23 10.05
N ALA A 59 12.79 -1.09 10.00
CA ALA A 59 12.66 -0.15 8.89
C ALA A 59 13.13 -0.76 7.55
N PRO A 60 14.36 -1.32 7.42
CA PRO A 60 14.77 -1.96 6.17
C PRO A 60 13.87 -3.14 5.78
N PHE A 61 13.42 -3.92 6.76
CA PHE A 61 12.52 -5.04 6.52
C PHE A 61 11.16 -4.56 6.00
N ALA A 62 10.57 -3.54 6.62
CA ALA A 62 9.30 -2.95 6.21
C ALA A 62 9.36 -2.37 4.80
N SER A 63 10.36 -1.53 4.52
CA SER A 63 10.55 -0.91 3.21
C SER A 63 10.82 -1.98 2.13
N GLY A 64 11.67 -2.96 2.42
CA GLY A 64 11.91 -4.09 1.51
C GLY A 64 10.67 -4.94 1.25
N MET A 65 9.89 -5.26 2.29
CA MET A 65 8.64 -6.00 2.19
C MET A 65 7.61 -5.24 1.36
N MET A 66 7.45 -3.93 1.58
CA MET A 66 6.52 -3.08 0.82
C MET A 66 6.94 -2.96 -0.64
N LEU A 67 8.23 -2.78 -0.92
CA LEU A 67 8.77 -2.75 -2.27
C LEU A 67 8.43 -4.05 -3.03
N VAL A 68 8.76 -5.20 -2.44
CA VAL A 68 8.48 -6.51 -3.05
C VAL A 68 6.98 -6.73 -3.20
N SER A 69 6.18 -6.37 -2.20
CA SER A 69 4.73 -6.54 -2.24
C SER A 69 4.08 -5.66 -3.31
N GLY A 70 4.54 -4.41 -3.47
CA GLY A 70 4.09 -3.50 -4.52
C GLY A 70 4.40 -4.02 -5.92
N VAL A 71 5.62 -4.51 -6.15
CA VAL A 71 6.02 -5.14 -7.42
C VAL A 71 5.18 -6.40 -7.69
N CYS A 72 5.04 -7.27 -6.68
CA CYS A 72 4.21 -8.47 -6.79
C CYS A 72 2.75 -8.13 -7.09
N LEU A 73 2.19 -7.07 -6.50
CA LEU A 73 0.83 -6.60 -6.76
C LEU A 73 0.68 -6.08 -8.20
N ALA A 74 1.63 -5.27 -8.67
CA ALA A 74 1.60 -4.73 -10.03
C ALA A 74 1.64 -5.83 -11.11
N PHE A 75 2.50 -6.84 -10.93
CA PHE A 75 2.59 -7.99 -11.82
C PHE A 75 1.60 -9.12 -11.49
N TRP A 76 0.81 -8.97 -10.44
CA TRP A 76 -0.14 -9.95 -9.93
C TRP A 76 0.47 -11.33 -9.66
N ARG A 77 1.64 -11.35 -9.04
CA ARG A 77 2.35 -12.54 -8.58
C ARG A 77 2.08 -12.75 -7.09
N LEU A 78 1.73 -13.98 -6.70
CA LEU A 78 1.38 -14.34 -5.32
C LEU A 78 0.38 -13.34 -4.68
N PRO A 79 -0.76 -13.04 -5.35
CA PRO A 79 -1.58 -11.88 -5.01
C PRO A 79 -2.11 -11.90 -3.58
N ARG A 80 -2.39 -13.07 -3.00
CA ARG A 80 -2.83 -13.22 -1.60
C ARG A 80 -1.76 -12.78 -0.59
N LEU A 81 -0.51 -13.16 -0.83
CA LEU A 81 0.60 -12.78 0.04
C LEU A 81 0.94 -11.30 -0.13
N ALA A 82 1.00 -10.82 -1.37
CA ALA A 82 1.32 -9.42 -1.66
C ALA A 82 0.28 -8.45 -1.08
N THR A 83 -1.01 -8.68 -1.38
CA THR A 83 -2.09 -7.83 -0.84
C THR A 83 -2.24 -7.97 0.67
N GLY A 84 -2.04 -9.19 1.22
CA GLY A 84 -2.06 -9.42 2.66
C GLY A 84 -0.96 -8.64 3.38
N ALA A 85 0.27 -8.71 2.88
CA ALA A 85 1.41 -7.98 3.43
C ALA A 85 1.20 -6.46 3.39
N VAL A 86 0.73 -5.92 2.25
CA VAL A 86 0.40 -4.49 2.11
C VAL A 86 -0.68 -4.06 3.11
N VAL A 87 -1.77 -4.83 3.22
CA VAL A 87 -2.86 -4.53 4.16
C VAL A 87 -2.36 -4.56 5.60
N THR A 88 -1.60 -5.58 5.99
CA THR A 88 -1.03 -5.69 7.34
C THR A 88 -0.09 -4.53 7.64
N PHE A 89 0.82 -4.20 6.72
CA PHE A 89 1.76 -3.09 6.87
C PHE A 89 1.04 -1.74 6.99
N LEU A 90 0.18 -1.42 6.02
CA LEU A 90 -0.57 -0.16 6.02
C LEU A 90 -1.42 -0.02 7.28
N THR A 91 -2.03 -1.10 7.76
CA THR A 91 -2.78 -1.05 9.03
C THR A 91 -1.85 -0.72 10.19
N ALA A 92 -0.73 -1.43 10.32
CA ALA A 92 0.21 -1.20 11.42
C ALA A 92 0.75 0.24 11.39
N VAL A 93 1.40 0.66 10.30
CA VAL A 93 2.06 1.97 10.18
C VAL A 93 1.09 3.14 10.35
N THR A 94 -0.15 3.02 9.85
CA THR A 94 -1.16 4.08 9.93
C THR A 94 -1.60 4.35 11.37
N PHE A 95 -1.75 3.30 12.18
CA PHE A 95 -2.23 3.45 13.56
C PHE A 95 -1.09 3.56 14.59
N THR A 96 0.15 3.22 14.23
CA THR A 96 1.29 3.34 15.14
C THR A 96 2.16 4.56 14.86
N MET A 97 2.45 4.86 13.60
CA MET A 97 3.38 5.94 13.24
C MET A 97 2.64 7.22 12.87
N HIS A 98 1.54 7.10 12.12
CA HIS A 98 0.76 8.26 11.67
C HIS A 98 -0.42 8.60 12.57
N ASP A 99 -0.22 8.52 13.87
CA ASP A 99 -1.18 8.94 14.87
C ASP A 99 -1.23 10.48 14.97
N PHE A 100 -1.95 11.10 14.04
CA PHE A 100 -2.07 12.56 13.98
C PHE A 100 -2.84 13.17 15.18
N TRP A 101 -3.61 12.35 15.91
CA TRP A 101 -4.36 12.85 17.08
C TRP A 101 -3.45 13.04 18.29
N ASN A 102 -2.37 12.26 18.40
CA ASN A 102 -1.34 12.40 19.43
C ASN A 102 -0.09 13.18 18.99
N ALA A 103 0.01 13.59 17.72
CA ALA A 103 1.11 14.40 17.21
C ALA A 103 1.15 15.84 17.77
N ASP A 104 2.37 16.38 17.90
CA ASP A 104 2.62 17.79 18.27
C ASP A 104 2.08 18.76 17.21
N GLU A 105 1.84 20.02 17.59
CA GLU A 105 1.19 21.02 16.72
C GLU A 105 1.95 21.26 15.40
N ASP A 106 3.27 21.20 15.44
CA ASP A 106 4.14 21.44 14.27
C ASP A 106 4.08 20.28 13.25
N ASP A 107 3.87 19.04 13.70
CA ASP A 107 3.89 17.84 12.86
C ASP A 107 2.49 17.31 12.50
N ARG A 108 1.45 17.72 13.24
CA ARG A 108 0.07 17.21 13.13
C ARG A 108 -0.51 17.28 11.72
N ASP A 109 -0.23 18.34 10.96
CA ASP A 109 -0.76 18.45 9.59
C ASP A 109 -0.11 17.46 8.62
N GLY A 110 1.20 17.22 8.78
CA GLY A 110 1.95 16.21 8.02
C GLY A 110 1.47 14.80 8.35
N GLU A 111 1.37 14.47 9.63
CA GLU A 111 0.89 13.18 10.11
C GLU A 111 -0.55 12.91 9.67
N ARG A 112 -1.41 13.93 9.69
CA ARG A 112 -2.79 13.80 9.20
C ARG A 112 -2.83 13.48 7.70
N MET A 113 -1.98 14.11 6.90
CA MET A 113 -1.90 13.84 5.47
C MET A 113 -1.41 12.42 5.20
N ALA A 114 -0.38 11.97 5.92
CA ALA A 114 0.15 10.61 5.82
C ALA A 114 -0.90 9.57 6.24
N PHE A 115 -1.61 9.81 7.34
CA PHE A 115 -2.71 8.96 7.82
C PHE A 115 -3.78 8.76 6.74
N PHE A 116 -4.29 9.84 6.16
CA PHE A 116 -5.33 9.76 5.14
C PHE A 116 -4.82 9.15 3.83
N GLY A 117 -3.56 9.42 3.46
CA GLY A 117 -2.90 8.78 2.33
C GLY A 117 -2.85 7.26 2.48
N ASN A 118 -2.35 6.79 3.63
CA ASN A 118 -2.26 5.36 3.92
C ASN A 118 -3.65 4.71 4.03
N LEU A 119 -4.64 5.41 4.59
CA LEU A 119 -6.02 4.92 4.67
C LEU A 119 -6.65 4.74 3.27
N ALA A 120 -6.39 5.68 2.35
CA ALA A 120 -6.84 5.58 0.96
C ALA A 120 -6.17 4.39 0.25
N MET A 121 -4.86 4.22 0.45
CA MET A 121 -4.09 3.09 -0.09
C MET A 121 -4.58 1.75 0.48
N LEU A 122 -4.87 1.69 1.78
CA LEU A 122 -5.42 0.53 2.46
C LEU A 122 -6.77 0.14 1.89
N GLY A 123 -7.64 1.11 1.62
CA GLY A 123 -8.92 0.87 0.94
C GLY A 123 -8.75 0.20 -0.42
N GLY A 124 -7.80 0.69 -1.24
CA GLY A 124 -7.45 0.06 -2.52
C GLY A 124 -6.89 -1.36 -2.34
N ALA A 125 -5.99 -1.55 -1.37
CA ALA A 125 -5.38 -2.84 -1.08
C ALA A 125 -6.41 -3.89 -0.64
N LEU A 126 -7.41 -3.51 0.17
CA LEU A 126 -8.50 -4.40 0.60
C LEU A 126 -9.37 -4.87 -0.57
N VAL A 127 -9.63 -4.00 -1.56
CA VAL A 127 -10.36 -4.39 -2.78
C VAL A 127 -9.60 -5.47 -3.55
N PHE A 128 -8.28 -5.31 -3.72
CA PHE A 128 -7.45 -6.31 -4.40
C PHE A 128 -7.21 -7.56 -3.55
N LEU A 129 -7.17 -7.46 -2.22
CA LEU A 129 -7.12 -8.61 -1.33
C LEU A 129 -8.35 -9.48 -1.56
N ARG A 130 -9.56 -8.88 -1.58
CA ARG A 130 -10.80 -9.61 -1.89
C ARG A 130 -10.74 -10.27 -3.27
N GLU A 131 -10.23 -9.55 -4.27
CA GLU A 131 -10.07 -10.09 -5.62
C GLU A 131 -9.09 -11.27 -5.67
N ALA A 132 -8.04 -11.27 -4.85
CA ALA A 132 -7.07 -12.37 -4.76
C ALA A 132 -7.64 -13.68 -4.18
N PHE A 133 -8.77 -13.61 -3.47
CA PHE A 133 -9.48 -14.77 -2.93
C PHE A 133 -10.64 -15.27 -3.80
N ARG A 134 -10.95 -14.57 -4.91
CA ARG A 134 -11.86 -15.08 -5.94
C ARG A 134 -11.15 -16.05 -6.87
#